data_AF-A0A7C4C5Y4-F1
#
_entry.id   AF-A0A7C4C5Y4-F1
#
_cell.length_a   1.000
_cell.length_b   1.000
_cell.length_c   1.000
_cell.angle_alpha   90.00
_cell.angle_beta   90.00
_cell.angle_gamma   90.00
#
_symmetry.space_group_name_H-M   'P 1'
#
loop_
_entity.id
_entity.type
_entity.pdbx_description
1 polymer ?
#
loop_
_entity_poly.entity_id
_entity_poly.type
_entity_poly.pdbx_seq_one_letter_code
_entity_poly.pdbx_strand_id
1 'polypeptide(L)'
;MSKDQVIGAILMVVSVVVIVAYIWLTFLPPWPNIDIVMLKLTGTVAIGGVFGVLAWIGYTLATTPPPKPIEEIEKEIEKELKEVEEKPTEEKKE
;
A
#
# COMPACT_ATOMS: atom_id res chain seq x y z
N MET A 1 13.81 -12.67 -29.36
CA MET A 1 12.79 -12.26 -28.37
C MET A 1 13.12 -10.84 -27.92
N SER A 2 12.12 -9.96 -27.74
CA SER A 2 12.37 -8.65 -27.13
C SER A 2 12.81 -8.83 -25.67
N LYS A 3 13.57 -7.87 -25.14
CA LYS A 3 14.05 -7.91 -23.75
C LYS A 3 12.89 -8.09 -22.76
N ASP A 4 11.78 -7.41 -23.02
CA ASP A 4 10.57 -7.48 -22.20
C ASP A 4 9.91 -8.86 -22.26
N GLN A 5 9.90 -9.51 -23.43
CA GLN A 5 9.37 -10.86 -23.59
C GLN A 5 10.23 -11.90 -22.86
N VAL A 6 11.56 -11.70 -22.80
CA VAL A 6 12.46 -12.58 -22.03
C VAL A 6 12.22 -12.41 -20.53
N ILE A 7 12.09 -11.18 -20.05
CA ILE A 7 11.79 -10.90 -18.64
C ILE A 7 10.43 -11.49 -18.25
N GLY A 8 9.41 -11.29 -19.09
CA GLY A 8 8.08 -11.86 -18.87
C GLY A 8 8.10 -13.40 -18.84
N ALA A 9 8.84 -14.03 -19.75
CA ALA A 9 8.97 -15.49 -19.79
C ALA A 9 9.71 -16.03 -18.55
N ILE A 10 10.79 -15.36 -18.11
CA ILE A 10 11.51 -15.75 -16.90
C ILE A 10 10.60 -15.63 -15.68
N LEU A 11 9.89 -14.51 -15.52
CA LEU A 11 8.94 -14.32 -14.42
C LEU A 11 7.86 -15.41 -14.42
N MET A 12 7.28 -15.71 -15.58
CA MET A 12 6.28 -16.78 -15.70
C MET A 12 6.84 -18.13 -15.24
N VAL A 13 8.01 -18.53 -15.75
CA VAL A 13 8.63 -19.82 -15.39
C VAL A 13 8.97 -19.87 -13.91
N VAL A 14 9.56 -18.81 -13.35
CA VAL A 14 9.88 -18.73 -11.93
C VAL A 14 8.61 -18.84 -11.08
N SER A 15 7.55 -18.11 -11.42
CA SER A 15 6.28 -18.18 -10.71
C SER A 15 5.68 -19.58 -10.74
N VAL A 16 5.67 -20.24 -11.90
CA VAL A 16 5.16 -21.62 -12.03
C VAL A 16 5.99 -22.58 -11.18
N VAL A 17 7.32 -22.46 -11.21
CA VAL A 17 8.22 -23.30 -10.39
C VAL A 17 7.95 -23.11 -8.89
N VAL A 18 7.78 -21.86 -8.44
CA VAL A 18 7.47 -21.55 -7.04
C VAL A 18 6.12 -22.15 -6.62
N ILE A 19 5.09 -22.06 -7.48
CA ILE A 19 3.77 -22.65 -7.19
C ILE A 19 3.88 -24.17 -7.05
N VAL A 20 4.55 -24.84 -8.00
CA VAL A 20 4.71 -26.30 -7.96
C VAL A 20 5.51 -26.73 -6.74
N ALA A 21 6.60 -26.03 -6.42
CA ALA A 21 7.41 -26.30 -5.24
C ALA A 21 6.60 -26.11 -3.94
N TYR A 22 5.80 -25.05 -3.84
CA TYR A 22 4.96 -24.79 -2.69
C TYR A 22 3.91 -25.90 -2.48
N ILE A 23 3.20 -26.29 -3.55
CA ILE A 23 2.22 -27.39 -3.49
C ILE A 23 2.92 -28.69 -3.07
N TRP A 24 4.06 -29.00 -3.69
CA TRP A 24 4.82 -30.20 -3.37
C TRP A 24 5.25 -30.24 -1.90
N LEU A 25 5.81 -29.15 -1.38
CA LEU A 25 6.25 -29.06 0.02
C LEU A 25 5.09 -29.17 1.02
N THR A 26 3.91 -28.70 0.64
CA THR A 26 2.72 -28.69 1.49
C THR A 26 2.03 -30.06 1.53
N PHE A 27 1.95 -30.76 0.40
CA PHE A 27 1.22 -32.03 0.29
C PHE A 27 2.11 -33.27 0.40
N LEU A 28 3.40 -33.13 0.09
CA LEU A 28 4.41 -34.20 0.12
C LEU A 28 5.66 -33.73 0.89
N PRO A 29 5.52 -33.40 2.19
CA PRO A 29 6.62 -32.85 2.96
C PRO A 29 7.76 -33.89 3.11
N PRO A 30 9.02 -33.52 2.81
CA PRO A 30 10.16 -34.43 2.95
C PRO A 30 10.54 -34.71 4.42
N TRP A 31 10.16 -33.81 5.34
CA TRP A 31 10.36 -33.97 6.78
C TRP A 31 9.07 -33.71 7.57
N PRO A 32 8.93 -34.32 8.76
CA PRO A 32 7.74 -34.13 9.60
C PRO A 32 7.53 -32.65 9.96
N ASN A 33 6.28 -32.19 9.91
CA ASN A 33 5.81 -30.85 10.33
C ASN A 33 6.17 -29.67 9.41
N ILE A 34 6.86 -29.87 8.29
CA ILE A 34 7.13 -28.77 7.34
C ILE A 34 5.84 -28.22 6.74
N ASP A 35 4.94 -29.10 6.35
CA ASP A 35 3.61 -28.79 5.84
C ASP A 35 2.85 -27.85 6.79
N ILE A 36 2.83 -28.19 8.08
CA ILE A 36 2.15 -27.40 9.11
C ILE A 36 2.85 -26.04 9.30
N VAL A 37 4.19 -26.00 9.31
CA VAL A 37 4.94 -24.74 9.45
C VAL A 37 4.68 -23.82 8.25
N MET A 38 4.68 -24.36 7.03
CA MET A 38 4.43 -23.61 5.81
C MET A 38 3.02 -23.02 5.82
N LEU A 39 2.01 -23.84 6.14
CA LEU A 39 0.61 -23.41 6.23
C LEU A 39 0.41 -22.36 7.32
N LYS A 40 1.04 -22.53 8.49
CA LYS A 40 1.03 -21.53 9.56
C LYS A 40 1.63 -20.21 9.08
N LEU A 41 2.79 -20.25 8.44
CA LEU A 41 3.46 -19.06 7.95
C LEU A 41 2.59 -18.31 6.92
N THR A 42 2.10 -19.00 5.89
CA THR A 42 1.26 -18.36 4.87
C THR A 42 -0.08 -17.87 5.43
N GLY A 43 -0.68 -18.64 6.36
CA GLY A 43 -1.90 -18.25 7.05
C GLY A 43 -1.69 -16.99 7.90
N THR A 44 -0.60 -16.93 8.66
CA THR A 44 -0.24 -15.76 9.46
C THR A 44 0.04 -14.54 8.58
N VAL A 45 0.73 -14.70 7.45
CA VAL A 45 0.97 -13.58 6.51
C VAL A 45 -0.34 -13.10 5.89
N ALA A 46 -1.23 -14.01 5.48
CA ALA A 46 -2.53 -13.65 4.92
C ALA A 46 -3.40 -12.88 5.92
N ILE A 47 -3.52 -13.40 7.14
CA ILE A 47 -4.27 -12.75 8.24
C ILE A 47 -3.60 -11.41 8.59
N GLY A 48 -2.28 -11.39 8.76
CA GLY A 48 -1.51 -10.19 9.07
C GLY A 48 -1.64 -9.10 8.01
N GLY A 49 -1.72 -9.46 6.73
CA GLY A 49 -1.98 -8.51 5.65
C GLY A 49 -3.37 -7.88 5.77
N VAL A 50 -4.41 -8.69 5.93
CA VAL A 50 -5.80 -8.19 6.08
C VAL A 50 -5.94 -7.32 7.32
N PHE A 51 -5.50 -7.81 8.48
CA PHE A 51 -5.59 -7.06 9.73
C PHE A 51 -4.64 -5.88 9.78
N GLY A 52 -3.50 -5.93 9.09
CA GLY A 52 -2.60 -4.79 8.92
C GLY A 52 -3.28 -3.64 8.19
N VAL A 53 -4.01 -3.93 7.11
CA VAL A 53 -4.82 -2.92 6.41
C VAL A 53 -5.94 -2.38 7.31
N LEU A 54 -6.69 -3.26 7.99
CA LEU A 54 -7.74 -2.83 8.92
C LEU A 54 -7.20 -1.96 10.06
N ALA A 55 -6.05 -2.35 10.64
CA ALA A 55 -5.38 -1.60 11.69
C ALA A 55 -4.92 -0.23 11.18
N TRP A 56 -4.38 -0.15 9.96
CA TRP A 56 -4.01 1.12 9.35
C TRP A 56 -5.22 2.03 9.15
N ILE A 57 -6.33 1.50 8.61
CA ILE A 57 -7.58 2.26 8.46
C ILE A 57 -8.07 2.75 9.83
N GLY A 58 -8.15 1.86 10.82
CA GLY A 58 -8.54 2.20 12.19
C GLY A 58 -7.63 3.27 12.81
N TYR A 59 -6.31 3.17 12.58
CA TYR A 59 -5.34 4.16 13.03
C TYR A 59 -5.61 5.53 12.39
N THR A 60 -5.82 5.58 11.07
CA THR A 60 -6.14 6.86 10.40
C THR A 60 -7.44 7.45 10.92
N LEU A 61 -8.51 6.68 11.08
CA LEU A 61 -9.80 7.17 11.62
C LEU A 61 -9.68 7.67 13.07
N ALA A 62 -8.90 6.99 13.90
CA ALA A 62 -8.70 7.36 15.30
C ALA A 62 -7.82 8.61 15.47
N THR A 63 -6.91 8.86 14.52
CA THR A 63 -5.95 9.96 14.59
C THR A 63 -6.30 11.14 13.69
N THR A 64 -7.27 10.99 12.78
CA THR A 64 -7.84 12.12 12.05
C THR A 64 -8.82 12.84 12.96
N PRO A 65 -8.56 14.12 13.30
CA PRO A 65 -9.58 14.98 13.90
C PRO A 65 -10.79 15.02 12.95
N PRO A 66 -12.02 15.08 13.47
CA PRO A 66 -13.19 15.27 12.63
C PRO A 66 -12.93 16.46 11.71
N PRO A 67 -13.18 16.31 10.39
CA PRO A 67 -12.88 17.36 9.41
C PRO A 67 -13.42 18.68 9.93
N LYS A 68 -12.55 19.71 10.00
CA LYS A 68 -12.95 21.04 10.48
C LYS A 68 -14.23 21.46 9.73
N PRO A 69 -15.19 22.12 10.39
CA PRO A 69 -16.38 22.63 9.72
C PRO A 69 -15.97 23.39 8.45
N ILE A 70 -16.67 23.13 7.34
CA ILE A 70 -16.34 23.65 6.00
C ILE A 70 -16.15 25.17 6.01
N GLU A 71 -16.87 25.88 6.89
CA GLU A 71 -16.79 27.33 7.06
C GLU A 71 -15.42 27.87 7.53
N GLU A 72 -14.65 27.12 8.32
CA GLU A 72 -13.31 27.54 8.76
C GLU A 72 -12.26 27.30 7.67
N ILE A 73 -12.42 26.23 6.90
CA ILE A 73 -11.56 25.89 5.76
C ILE A 73 -11.76 26.89 4.62
N GLU A 74 -13.01 27.26 4.32
CA GLU A 74 -13.31 28.31 3.34
C GLU A 74 -12.71 29.66 3.75
N LYS A 75 -12.80 30.05 5.03
CA LYS A 75 -12.22 31.31 5.53
C LYS A 75 -10.69 31.31 5.55
N GLU A 76 -10.04 30.18 5.84
CA GLU A 76 -8.57 30.03 5.76
C GLU A 76 -8.11 30.10 4.29
N ILE A 77 -8.78 29.41 3.37
CA ILE A 77 -8.48 29.42 1.92
C ILE A 77 -8.73 30.81 1.33
N GLU A 78 -9.83 31.48 1.67
CA GLU A 78 -10.15 32.82 1.15
C GLU A 78 -9.17 33.88 1.69
N LYS A 79 -8.65 33.70 2.92
CA LYS A 79 -7.57 34.54 3.45
C LYS A 79 -6.25 34.31 2.73
N GLU A 80 -5.86 33.05 2.50
CA GLU A 80 -4.63 32.75 1.76
C GLU A 80 -4.72 33.23 0.30
N LEU A 81 -5.87 33.08 -0.37
CA LEU A 81 -6.08 33.64 -1.71
C LEU A 81 -5.97 35.17 -1.71
N LYS A 82 -6.54 35.87 -0.73
CA LYS A 82 -6.44 37.34 -0.62
C LYS A 82 -5.00 37.79 -0.38
N GLU A 83 -4.25 37.08 0.46
CA GLU A 83 -2.83 37.36 0.70
C GLU A 83 -1.96 37.11 -0.54
N VAL A 84 -2.32 36.12 -1.36
CA VAL A 84 -1.66 35.81 -2.64
C VAL A 84 -2.09 36.76 -3.76
N GLU A 85 -3.26 37.42 -3.68
CA GLU A 85 -3.69 38.47 -4.62
C GLU A 85 -3.15 39.87 -4.28
N GLU A 86 -2.83 40.16 -3.02
CA GLU A 86 -2.23 41.45 -2.62
C GLU A 86 -0.71 41.52 -2.95
N LYS A 87 0.03 40.41 -2.79
CA LYS A 87 1.49 40.34 -3.06
C LYS A 87 1.93 40.61 -4.52
N PRO A 88 1.20 40.23 -5.59
CA PRO A 88 1.57 40.51 -6.98
C PRO A 88 1.45 41.99 -7.39
N THR A 89 0.79 42.81 -6.58
CA THR A 89 0.53 44.23 -6.91
C THR A 89 1.66 45.16 -6.43
N GLU A 90 2.46 44.75 -5.45
CA GLU A 90 3.59 45.55 -4.95
C GLU A 90 4.89 45.36 -5.77
N GLU A 91 5.15 44.18 -6.35
CA GLU A 91 6.37 43.94 -7.16
C GLU A 91 6.33 44.55 -8.58
N LYS A 92 5.23 45.14 -9.02
CA LYS A 92 5.11 45.81 -10.34
C LYS A 92 5.17 47.34 -10.28
N LYS A 93 5.46 47.94 -9.12
CA LYS A 93 5.52 49.41 -8.96
C LYS A 93 6.87 49.99 -8.49
N GLU A 94 7.93 49.18 -8.41
CA GLU A 94 9.31 49.69 -8.26
C GLU A 94 10.12 49.63 -9.55
#